data_AF-A0A087UUA3-F1
#
_entry.id   AF-A0A087UUA3-F1
#
_cell.length_a   1.000
_cell.length_b   1.000
_cell.length_c   1.000
_cell.angle_alpha   90.00
_cell.angle_beta   90.00
_cell.angle_gamma   90.00
#
_symmetry.space_group_name_H-M   'P 1'
#
loop_
_entity.id
_entity.type
_entity.pdbx_description
1 polymer ?
#
loop_
_entity_poly.entity_id
_entity_poly.type
_entity_poly.pdbx_seq_one_letter_code
_entity_poly.pdbx_strand_id
1 'polypeptide(L)'
;MGAHAVILELLQIPYDKKEDIRMNELMRLAHEFLQHFCLDNHANQALLHKHIELFLNPGLLEAQTMRSIFMDNVALCNELSERVVQHFVHCIETHGRHVQYLKFLQTIVKAEGQYIRKGQDIVMQEMVNAGEDVLVFYNDKTSFNHLVEMMRSERQRMDEAGPLQYHINLVKLLACCTEGKNVFTEIKCHSLLSLDDIVQVVTHPDCLPEVKEAYINFLSHCFIDTEVEMKEIYTSNHIWTLFENFLVDMAQVCNATHDRRHADVQLENYVTNSVMNIITTFFNSPFSDQ
;
A
#
# COMPACT_ATOMS: atom_id res chain seq x y z
N MET A 1 22.16 6.44 -26.78
CA MET A 1 23.35 6.31 -25.92
C MET A 1 23.42 4.99 -25.13
N GLY A 2 22.57 3.97 -25.36
CA GLY A 2 22.85 2.54 -25.04
C GLY A 2 23.18 2.13 -23.59
N ALA A 3 23.31 3.07 -22.65
CA ALA A 3 23.84 2.80 -21.32
C ALA A 3 22.98 1.80 -20.53
N HIS A 4 21.65 1.86 -20.65
CA HIS A 4 20.76 0.87 -20.04
C HIS A 4 21.04 -0.55 -20.53
N ALA A 5 21.42 -0.76 -21.79
CA ALA A 5 21.75 -2.08 -22.31
C ALA A 5 23.02 -2.65 -21.65
N VAL A 6 24.06 -1.81 -21.47
CA VAL A 6 25.28 -2.19 -20.75
C VAL A 6 24.98 -2.51 -19.29
N ILE A 7 24.09 -1.75 -18.64
CA ILE A 7 23.67 -2.03 -17.26
C ILE A 7 22.88 -3.34 -17.19
N LEU A 8 22.02 -3.65 -18.16
CA LEU A 8 21.32 -4.93 -18.23
C LEU A 8 22.27 -6.11 -18.46
N GLU A 9 23.33 -5.92 -19.25
CA GLU A 9 24.41 -6.91 -19.39
C GLU A 9 25.18 -7.09 -18.08
N LEU A 10 25.47 -6.01 -17.37
CA LEU A 10 26.14 -6.04 -16.06
C LEU A 10 25.34 -6.87 -15.05
N LEU A 11 24.02 -6.68 -14.96
CA LEU A 11 23.16 -7.44 -14.04
C LEU A 11 23.17 -8.96 -14.28
N GLN A 12 23.55 -9.41 -15.48
CA GLN A 12 23.63 -10.83 -15.83
C GLN A 12 24.98 -11.47 -15.48
N ILE A 13 25.97 -10.68 -15.05
CA ILE A 13 27.30 -11.20 -14.70
C ILE A 13 27.19 -11.96 -13.36
N PRO A 14 27.53 -13.26 -13.32
CA PRO A 14 27.48 -14.04 -12.10
C PRO A 14 28.59 -13.61 -11.13
N TYR A 15 28.25 -13.52 -9.85
CA TYR A 15 29.19 -13.17 -8.79
C TYR A 15 28.77 -13.78 -7.46
N ASP A 16 29.67 -13.81 -6.49
CA ASP A 16 29.36 -14.29 -5.15
C ASP A 16 28.65 -13.21 -4.32
N LYS A 17 27.34 -13.38 -4.14
CA LYS A 17 26.50 -12.45 -3.35
C LYS A 17 26.90 -12.35 -1.88
N LYS A 18 27.59 -13.35 -1.31
CA LYS A 18 27.99 -13.38 0.10
C LYS A 18 29.37 -12.77 0.31
N GLU A 19 30.31 -13.00 -0.60
CA GLU A 19 31.70 -12.58 -0.42
C GLU A 19 32.06 -11.30 -1.18
N ASP A 20 31.45 -11.04 -2.35
CA ASP A 20 31.84 -9.91 -3.20
C ASP A 20 31.05 -8.64 -2.88
N ILE A 21 31.46 -7.97 -1.80
CA ILE A 21 30.88 -6.71 -1.33
C ILE A 21 30.91 -5.62 -2.40
N ARG A 22 31.98 -5.57 -3.23
CA ARG A 22 32.11 -4.55 -4.27
C ARG A 22 31.12 -4.79 -5.41
N MET A 23 30.94 -6.05 -5.80
CA MET A 23 29.95 -6.38 -6.81
C MET A 23 28.52 -6.16 -6.29
N ASN A 24 28.23 -6.48 -5.03
CA ASN A 24 26.94 -6.15 -4.41
C ASN A 24 26.62 -4.65 -4.51
N GLU A 25 27.58 -3.79 -4.19
CA GLU A 25 27.41 -2.33 -4.29
C GLU A 25 27.24 -1.88 -5.75
N LEU A 26 28.00 -2.47 -6.68
CA LEU A 26 27.85 -2.19 -8.10
C LEU A 26 26.46 -2.58 -8.62
N MET A 27 25.92 -3.72 -8.20
CA MET A 27 24.57 -4.16 -8.55
C MET A 27 23.51 -3.25 -7.93
N ARG A 28 23.71 -2.79 -6.69
CA ARG A 28 22.83 -1.79 -6.05
C ARG A 28 22.77 -0.50 -6.86
N LEU A 29 23.92 0.04 -7.26
CA LEU A 29 24.01 1.24 -8.10
C LEU A 29 23.44 1.03 -9.51
N ALA A 30 23.58 -0.17 -10.07
CA ALA A 30 22.97 -0.54 -11.34
C ALA A 30 21.43 -0.51 -11.25
N HIS A 31 20.85 -1.10 -10.21
CA HIS A 31 19.41 -1.01 -9.97
C HIS A 31 18.95 0.44 -9.73
N GLU A 32 19.68 1.21 -8.92
CA GLU A 32 19.39 2.62 -8.67
C GLU A 32 19.41 3.43 -9.98
N PHE A 33 20.39 3.20 -10.86
CA PHE A 33 20.43 3.81 -12.18
C PHE A 33 19.19 3.45 -13.02
N LEU A 34 18.79 2.17 -13.06
CA LEU A 34 17.62 1.73 -13.82
C LEU A 34 16.31 2.33 -13.28
N GLN A 35 16.19 2.45 -11.96
CA GLN A 35 15.04 3.10 -11.31
C GLN A 35 14.93 4.57 -11.72
N HIS A 36 16.04 5.33 -11.67
CA HIS A 36 16.08 6.71 -12.13
C HIS A 36 15.91 6.85 -13.65
N PHE A 37 16.38 5.87 -14.42
CA PHE A 37 16.19 5.84 -15.86
C PHE A 37 14.70 5.75 -16.24
N CYS A 38 13.88 5.10 -15.42
CA CYS A 38 12.43 5.00 -15.60
C CYS A 38 11.63 6.18 -15.04
N LEU A 39 12.21 7.00 -14.16
CA LEU A 39 11.48 8.08 -13.48
C LEU A 39 10.87 9.06 -14.49
N ASP A 40 9.55 9.24 -14.41
CA ASP A 40 8.74 10.10 -15.28
C ASP A 40 8.99 9.91 -16.79
N ASN A 41 9.37 8.69 -17.21
CA ASN A 41 9.72 8.41 -18.60
C ASN A 41 9.14 7.08 -19.12
N HIS A 42 7.94 7.16 -19.68
CA HIS A 42 7.21 6.03 -20.25
C HIS A 42 7.97 5.29 -21.36
N ALA A 43 8.76 6.00 -22.17
CA ALA A 43 9.52 5.37 -23.25
C ALA A 43 10.65 4.48 -22.68
N ASN A 44 11.33 4.94 -21.64
CA ASN A 44 12.38 4.18 -20.95
C ASN A 44 11.81 3.00 -20.17
N GLN A 45 10.65 3.17 -19.54
CA GLN A 45 9.90 2.08 -18.92
C GLN A 45 9.55 0.98 -19.94
N ALA A 46 9.03 1.36 -21.12
CA ALA A 46 8.73 0.40 -22.18
C ALA A 46 9.97 -0.32 -22.72
N LEU A 47 11.17 0.30 -22.67
CA LEU A 47 12.43 -0.35 -23.01
C LEU A 47 12.81 -1.42 -21.98
N LEU A 48 12.77 -1.09 -20.68
CA LEU A 48 13.09 -2.05 -19.62
C LEU A 48 12.05 -3.15 -19.50
N HIS A 49 10.78 -2.86 -19.78
CA HIS A 49 9.70 -3.85 -19.79
C HIS A 49 9.97 -5.01 -20.75
N LYS A 50 10.70 -4.80 -21.86
CA LYS A 50 11.11 -5.89 -22.75
C LYS A 50 12.03 -6.93 -22.09
N HIS A 51 12.61 -6.58 -20.94
CA HIS A 51 13.55 -7.41 -20.18
C HIS A 51 13.01 -7.76 -18.79
N ILE A 52 11.68 -7.71 -18.55
CA ILE A 52 11.08 -7.97 -17.23
C ILE A 52 11.50 -9.29 -16.58
N GLU A 53 11.76 -10.34 -17.37
CA GLU A 53 12.14 -11.66 -16.86
C GLU A 53 13.47 -11.62 -16.06
N LEU A 54 14.34 -10.63 -16.32
CA LEU A 54 15.57 -10.43 -15.52
C LEU A 54 15.27 -10.00 -14.07
N PHE A 55 14.11 -9.39 -13.83
CA PHE A 55 13.70 -8.88 -12.52
C PHE A 55 12.69 -9.79 -11.82
N LEU A 56 12.30 -10.93 -12.41
CA LEU A 56 11.48 -11.96 -11.76
C LEU A 56 12.34 -12.84 -10.85
N ASN A 57 13.03 -12.19 -9.91
CA ASN A 57 13.84 -12.82 -8.87
C ASN A 57 13.30 -12.41 -7.49
N PRO A 58 13.57 -13.17 -6.42
CA PRO A 58 13.10 -12.87 -5.06
C PRO A 58 13.93 -11.79 -4.37
N GLY A 59 14.54 -10.87 -5.12
CA GLY A 59 15.37 -9.81 -4.57
C GLY A 59 14.60 -8.50 -4.42
N LEU A 60 14.95 -7.74 -3.38
CA LEU A 60 14.25 -6.49 -3.06
C LEU A 60 14.57 -5.36 -4.04
N LEU A 61 15.78 -5.35 -4.62
CA LEU A 61 16.19 -4.37 -5.63
C LEU A 61 15.43 -4.59 -6.94
N GLU A 62 15.20 -5.85 -7.28
CA GLU A 62 14.41 -6.28 -8.42
C GLU A 62 12.95 -5.86 -8.25
N ALA A 63 12.36 -6.03 -7.07
CA ALA A 63 11.02 -5.52 -6.76
C ALA A 63 10.92 -3.99 -6.91
N GLN A 64 11.90 -3.23 -6.41
CA GLN A 64 11.95 -1.77 -6.56
C GLN A 64 12.14 -1.33 -8.02
N THR A 65 12.91 -2.09 -8.79
CA THR A 65 13.11 -1.84 -10.22
C THR A 65 11.83 -2.13 -10.99
N MET A 66 11.17 -3.25 -10.71
CA MET A 66 9.85 -3.57 -11.26
C MET A 66 8.83 -2.49 -10.93
N ARG A 67 8.80 -2.01 -9.68
CA ARG A 67 7.97 -0.86 -9.31
C ARG A 67 8.25 0.35 -10.21
N SER A 68 9.52 0.70 -10.42
CA SER A 68 9.89 1.85 -11.24
C SER A 68 9.53 1.69 -12.73
N ILE A 69 9.57 0.46 -13.25
CA ILE A 69 9.15 0.14 -14.63
C ILE A 69 7.65 0.41 -14.83
N PHE A 70 6.81 0.06 -13.86
CA PHE A 70 5.36 0.19 -13.96
C PHE A 70 4.80 1.49 -13.36
N MET A 71 5.62 2.25 -12.62
CA MET A 71 5.20 3.45 -11.90
C MET A 71 4.57 4.47 -12.83
N ASP A 72 3.33 4.84 -12.54
CA ASP A 72 2.55 5.83 -13.29
C ASP A 72 2.53 5.57 -14.81
N ASN A 73 2.45 4.30 -15.21
CA ASN A 73 2.33 3.89 -16.60
C ASN A 73 1.13 2.97 -16.81
N VAL A 74 -0.02 3.58 -17.09
CA VAL A 74 -1.30 2.89 -17.29
C VAL A 74 -1.22 1.86 -18.42
N ALA A 75 -0.49 2.13 -19.50
CA ALA A 75 -0.36 1.21 -20.63
C ALA A 75 0.34 -0.09 -20.21
N LEU A 76 1.48 0.00 -19.53
CA LEU A 76 2.20 -1.17 -19.04
C LEU A 76 1.41 -1.94 -17.98
N CYS A 77 0.76 -1.25 -17.03
CA CYS A 77 -0.04 -1.92 -16.01
C CYS A 77 -1.23 -2.70 -16.61
N ASN A 78 -1.85 -2.22 -17.69
CA ASN A 78 -2.90 -2.95 -18.39
C ASN A 78 -2.39 -4.21 -19.13
N GLU A 79 -1.17 -4.15 -19.66
CA GLU A 79 -0.51 -5.28 -20.33
C GLU A 79 0.12 -6.29 -19.37
N LEU A 80 0.06 -6.05 -18.06
CA LEU A 80 0.66 -6.91 -17.05
C LEU A 80 0.17 -8.36 -17.17
N SER A 81 1.14 -9.27 -17.12
CA SER A 81 0.93 -10.71 -17.05
C SER A 81 0.66 -11.16 -15.61
N GLU A 82 -0.32 -12.04 -15.44
CA GLU A 82 -0.69 -12.65 -14.16
C GLU A 82 0.50 -13.34 -13.48
N ARG A 83 1.41 -13.93 -14.25
CA ARG A 83 2.63 -14.60 -13.77
C ARG A 83 3.50 -13.66 -12.93
N VAL A 84 3.53 -12.37 -13.26
CA VAL A 84 4.33 -11.38 -12.52
C VAL A 84 3.74 -11.17 -11.12
N VAL A 85 2.42 -11.11 -11.00
CA VAL A 85 1.73 -10.97 -9.71
C VAL A 85 1.94 -12.21 -8.86
N GLN A 86 1.70 -13.40 -9.44
CA GLN A 86 1.93 -14.69 -8.79
C GLN A 86 3.36 -14.81 -8.25
N HIS A 87 4.35 -14.40 -9.04
CA HIS A 87 5.76 -14.40 -8.61
C HIS A 87 5.98 -13.56 -7.36
N PHE A 88 5.49 -12.32 -7.33
CA PHE A 88 5.73 -11.42 -6.17
C PHE A 88 4.91 -11.80 -4.94
N VAL A 89 3.70 -12.35 -5.11
CA VAL A 89 2.93 -12.93 -3.99
C VAL A 89 3.67 -14.15 -3.44
N HIS A 90 4.15 -15.05 -4.29
CA HIS A 90 4.95 -16.20 -3.88
C HIS A 90 6.27 -15.80 -3.20
N CYS A 91 6.91 -14.71 -3.63
CA CYS A 91 8.09 -14.17 -2.97
C CYS A 91 7.79 -13.74 -1.52
N ILE A 92 6.60 -13.19 -1.25
CA ILE A 92 6.18 -12.86 0.11
C ILE A 92 6.07 -14.13 0.96
N GLU A 93 5.41 -15.18 0.43
CA GLU A 93 5.24 -16.46 1.14
C GLU A 93 6.58 -17.14 1.47
N THR A 94 7.51 -17.16 0.53
CA THR A 94 8.72 -17.98 0.62
C THR A 94 9.96 -17.23 1.11
N HIS A 95 10.06 -15.94 0.84
CA HIS A 95 11.24 -15.13 1.16
C HIS A 95 10.96 -14.07 2.23
N GLY A 96 9.70 -13.91 2.65
CA GLY A 96 9.30 -13.09 3.78
C GLY A 96 8.52 -11.83 3.40
N ARG A 97 7.89 -11.27 4.42
CA ARG A 97 6.98 -10.11 4.34
C ARG A 97 7.74 -8.81 4.17
N HIS A 98 8.11 -8.51 2.93
CA HIS A 98 8.82 -7.29 2.59
C HIS A 98 7.91 -6.22 1.97
N VAL A 99 8.04 -4.98 2.48
CA VAL A 99 7.26 -3.81 2.04
C VAL A 99 7.44 -3.52 0.55
N GLN A 100 8.62 -3.80 0.00
CA GLN A 100 8.96 -3.55 -1.40
C GLN A 100 8.07 -4.35 -2.35
N TYR A 101 7.72 -5.59 -1.99
CA TYR A 101 6.79 -6.41 -2.78
C TYR A 101 5.38 -5.79 -2.78
N LEU A 102 4.87 -5.39 -1.61
CA LEU A 102 3.57 -4.72 -1.53
C LEU A 102 3.54 -3.38 -2.29
N LYS A 103 4.61 -2.59 -2.23
CA LYS A 103 4.71 -1.33 -3.00
C LYS A 103 4.70 -1.57 -4.51
N PHE A 104 5.32 -2.65 -4.99
CA PHE A 104 5.17 -3.05 -6.39
C PHE A 104 3.71 -3.42 -6.71
N LEU A 105 3.07 -4.25 -5.88
CA LEU A 105 1.66 -4.62 -6.07
C LEU A 105 0.73 -3.39 -6.06
N GLN A 106 0.97 -2.40 -5.20
CA GLN A 106 0.22 -1.13 -5.19
C GLN A 106 0.35 -0.36 -6.51
N THR A 107 1.53 -0.43 -7.14
CA THR A 107 1.83 0.32 -8.37
C THR A 107 1.12 -0.28 -9.60
N ILE A 108 0.90 -1.59 -9.60
CA ILE A 108 0.23 -2.26 -10.73
C ILE A 108 -1.31 -2.21 -10.64
N VAL A 109 -1.87 -1.94 -9.46
CA VAL A 109 -3.32 -1.78 -9.28
C VAL A 109 -3.79 -0.34 -9.50
N LYS A 110 -2.91 0.65 -9.39
CA LYS A 110 -3.21 2.07 -9.59
C LYS A 110 -2.04 2.81 -10.24
N ALA A 111 -2.30 3.51 -11.34
CA ALA A 111 -1.31 4.29 -12.08
C ALA A 111 -1.93 5.59 -12.61
N GLU A 112 -1.22 6.72 -12.52
CA GLU A 112 -1.69 8.04 -13.00
C GLU A 112 -3.07 8.44 -12.42
N GLY A 113 -3.36 8.04 -11.18
CA GLY A 113 -4.66 8.26 -10.55
C GLY A 113 -5.80 7.40 -11.09
N GLN A 114 -5.53 6.50 -12.05
CA GLN A 114 -6.49 5.54 -12.58
C GLN A 114 -6.32 4.18 -11.91
N TYR A 115 -7.44 3.52 -11.63
CA TYR A 115 -7.48 2.16 -11.13
C TYR A 115 -7.40 1.15 -12.29
N ILE A 116 -6.54 0.14 -12.13
CA ILE A 116 -6.29 -0.89 -13.12
C ILE A 116 -7.08 -2.14 -12.72
N ARG A 117 -8.35 -2.23 -13.12
CA ARG A 117 -9.30 -3.25 -12.63
C ARG A 117 -8.77 -4.69 -12.76
N LYS A 118 -8.16 -5.02 -13.90
CA LYS A 118 -7.51 -6.33 -14.11
C LYS A 118 -6.40 -6.60 -13.08
N GLY A 119 -5.59 -5.58 -12.79
CA GLY A 119 -4.54 -5.66 -11.77
C GLY A 119 -5.13 -5.86 -10.37
N GLN A 120 -6.15 -5.07 -10.01
CA GLN A 120 -6.86 -5.21 -8.73
C GLN A 120 -7.40 -6.62 -8.53
N ASP A 121 -8.08 -7.18 -9.53
CA ASP A 121 -8.69 -8.51 -9.46
C ASP A 121 -7.64 -9.61 -9.26
N ILE A 122 -6.56 -9.58 -10.04
CA ILE A 122 -5.48 -10.59 -9.97
C ILE A 122 -4.76 -10.48 -8.62
N VAL A 123 -4.35 -9.27 -8.21
CA VAL A 123 -3.66 -9.06 -6.93
C VAL A 123 -4.53 -9.53 -5.76
N MET A 124 -5.81 -9.17 -5.76
CA MET A 124 -6.73 -9.59 -4.71
C MET A 124 -6.95 -11.10 -4.69
N GLN A 125 -7.04 -11.74 -5.86
CA GLN A 125 -7.17 -13.19 -5.96
C GLN A 125 -5.94 -13.91 -5.40
N GLU A 126 -4.75 -13.53 -5.83
CA GLU A 126 -3.50 -14.17 -5.40
C GLU A 126 -3.22 -13.96 -3.91
N MET A 127 -3.46 -12.76 -3.37
CA MET A 127 -3.29 -12.50 -1.94
C MET A 127 -4.24 -13.33 -1.06
N VAL A 128 -5.50 -13.49 -1.49
CA VAL A 128 -6.46 -14.34 -0.75
C VAL A 128 -6.09 -15.81 -0.86
N ASN A 129 -5.58 -16.26 -2.00
CA ASN A 129 -5.10 -17.64 -2.17
C ASN A 129 -3.91 -17.94 -1.23
N ALA A 130 -3.00 -16.98 -1.07
CA ALA A 130 -1.84 -17.10 -0.18
C ALA A 130 -2.20 -17.02 1.31
N GLY A 131 -3.37 -16.48 1.66
CA GLY A 131 -3.89 -16.48 3.03
C GLY A 131 -2.97 -15.77 4.02
N GLU A 132 -2.80 -16.35 5.22
CA GLU A 132 -2.09 -15.74 6.35
C GLU A 132 -0.59 -15.50 6.09
N ASP A 133 0.02 -16.18 5.11
CA ASP A 133 1.43 -15.97 4.77
C ASP A 133 1.66 -14.55 4.24
N VAL A 134 0.67 -13.99 3.54
CA VAL A 134 0.69 -12.64 2.97
C VAL A 134 -0.20 -11.68 3.75
N LEU A 135 -1.41 -12.11 4.11
CA LEU A 135 -2.45 -11.32 4.76
C LEU A 135 -2.31 -11.36 6.28
N VAL A 136 -1.74 -10.30 6.85
CA VAL A 136 -1.52 -10.18 8.30
C VAL A 136 -2.45 -9.12 8.89
N PHE A 137 -3.47 -9.57 9.60
CA PHE A 137 -4.41 -8.73 10.32
C PHE A 137 -4.26 -8.89 11.83
N TYR A 138 -4.67 -7.86 12.56
CA TYR A 138 -4.59 -7.77 14.02
C TYR A 138 -6.00 -7.61 14.61
N ASN A 139 -6.87 -8.56 14.29
CA ASN A 139 -8.31 -8.54 14.50
C ASN A 139 -8.75 -9.24 15.81
N ASP A 140 -7.96 -10.17 16.35
CA ASP A 140 -8.23 -10.71 17.68
C ASP A 140 -7.60 -9.84 18.78
N LYS A 141 -8.10 -9.97 20.02
CA LYS A 141 -7.64 -9.16 21.15
C LYS A 141 -6.12 -9.25 21.39
N THR A 142 -5.50 -10.40 21.16
CA THR A 142 -4.07 -10.61 21.41
C THR A 142 -3.24 -9.95 20.31
N SER A 143 -3.60 -10.19 19.05
CA SER A 143 -2.91 -9.59 17.91
C SER A 143 -3.10 -8.07 17.90
N PHE A 144 -4.29 -7.55 18.22
CA PHE A 144 -4.53 -6.12 18.34
C PHE A 144 -3.63 -5.46 19.40
N ASN A 145 -3.47 -6.08 20.58
CA ASN A 145 -2.54 -5.56 21.58
C ASN A 145 -1.09 -5.52 21.06
N HIS A 146 -0.69 -6.51 20.26
CA HIS A 146 0.62 -6.49 19.62
C HIS A 146 0.78 -5.35 18.61
N LEU A 147 -0.26 -5.04 17.81
CA LEU A 147 -0.26 -3.87 16.94
C LEU A 147 -0.06 -2.57 17.74
N VAL A 148 -0.77 -2.43 18.86
CA VAL A 148 -0.61 -1.27 19.77
C VAL A 148 0.80 -1.19 20.35
N GLU A 149 1.39 -2.31 20.76
CA GLU A 149 2.78 -2.35 21.23
C GLU A 149 3.78 -1.92 20.16
N MET A 150 3.58 -2.34 18.91
CA MET A 150 4.40 -1.88 17.78
C MET A 150 4.26 -0.37 17.56
N MET A 151 3.04 0.18 17.64
CA MET A 151 2.80 1.62 17.51
C MET A 151 3.39 2.44 18.66
N ARG A 152 3.48 1.89 19.87
CA ARG A 152 4.13 2.56 21.02
C ARG A 152 5.65 2.51 20.98
N SER A 153 6.23 1.55 20.27
CA SER A 153 7.67 1.33 20.21
C SER A 153 8.35 2.19 19.15
N GLU A 154 9.12 3.21 19.58
CA GLU A 154 9.89 4.07 18.66
C GLU A 154 10.78 3.28 17.71
N ARG A 155 11.43 2.21 18.20
CA ARG A 155 12.28 1.34 17.38
C ARG A 155 11.48 0.69 16.24
N GLN A 156 10.27 0.21 16.52
CA GLN A 156 9.42 -0.42 15.51
C GLN A 156 8.84 0.61 14.53
N ARG A 157 8.51 1.82 15.02
CA ARG A 157 8.06 2.92 14.17
C ARG A 157 9.10 3.36 13.14
N MET A 158 10.38 3.39 13.54
CA MET A 158 11.49 3.78 12.67
C MET A 158 11.97 2.67 11.72
N ASP A 159 11.48 1.44 11.88
CA ASP A 159 11.85 0.33 11.02
C ASP A 159 11.00 0.32 9.73
N GLU A 160 11.54 0.91 8.66
CA GLU A 160 10.89 0.97 7.34
C GLU A 160 10.62 -0.40 6.71
N ALA A 161 11.31 -1.45 7.17
CA ALA A 161 11.14 -2.83 6.72
C ALA A 161 10.38 -3.69 7.75
N GLY A 162 9.93 -3.09 8.85
CA GLY A 162 9.34 -3.80 9.98
C GLY A 162 7.90 -4.26 9.75
N PRO A 163 7.37 -5.11 10.65
CA PRO A 163 6.01 -5.65 10.54
C PRO A 163 4.91 -4.58 10.54
N LEU A 164 5.11 -3.47 11.27
CA LEU A 164 4.18 -2.35 11.29
C LEU A 164 4.07 -1.69 9.90
N GLN A 165 5.19 -1.44 9.24
CA GLN A 165 5.22 -0.85 7.90
C GLN A 165 4.65 -1.80 6.85
N TYR A 166 4.91 -3.11 6.99
CA TYR A 166 4.27 -4.11 6.15
C TYR A 166 2.75 -4.06 6.30
N HIS A 167 2.23 -4.04 7.53
CA HIS A 167 0.80 -3.97 7.78
C HIS A 167 0.15 -2.69 7.23
N ILE A 168 0.77 -1.51 7.40
CA ILE A 168 0.28 -0.26 6.82
C ILE A 168 0.20 -0.37 5.29
N ASN A 169 1.25 -0.88 4.64
CA ASN A 169 1.28 -1.04 3.18
C ASN A 169 0.30 -2.13 2.69
N LEU A 170 0.00 -3.14 3.51
CA LEU A 170 -0.99 -4.15 3.20
C LEU A 170 -2.40 -3.54 3.18
N VAL A 171 -2.77 -2.78 4.22
CA VAL A 171 -4.07 -2.10 4.26
C VAL A 171 -4.20 -1.07 3.13
N LYS A 172 -3.13 -0.31 2.83
CA LYS A 172 -3.10 0.59 1.66
C LYS A 172 -3.31 -0.15 0.34
N LEU A 173 -2.70 -1.32 0.17
CA LEU A 173 -2.88 -2.13 -1.04
C LEU A 173 -4.33 -2.61 -1.18
N LEU A 174 -4.93 -3.10 -0.09
CA LEU A 174 -6.33 -3.53 -0.10
C LEU A 174 -7.28 -2.37 -0.44
N ALA A 175 -7.03 -1.17 0.11
CA ALA A 175 -7.79 0.03 -0.24
C ALA A 175 -7.66 0.37 -1.73
N CYS A 176 -6.45 0.30 -2.28
CA CYS A 176 -6.22 0.49 -3.72
C CYS A 176 -6.91 -0.58 -4.58
N CYS A 177 -7.08 -1.80 -4.07
CA CYS A 177 -7.81 -2.85 -4.79
C CYS A 177 -9.31 -2.57 -4.87
N THR A 178 -9.91 -1.95 -3.86
CA THR A 178 -11.35 -1.63 -3.81
C THR A 178 -11.71 -0.30 -4.45
N GLU A 179 -10.76 0.62 -4.58
CA GLU A 179 -10.97 1.92 -5.21
C GLU A 179 -11.50 1.79 -6.65
N GLY A 180 -12.46 2.64 -7.02
CA GLY A 180 -13.14 2.55 -8.32
C GLY A 180 -14.31 1.56 -8.38
N LYS A 181 -14.92 1.26 -7.22
CA LYS A 181 -16.14 0.44 -7.08
C LYS A 181 -15.99 -0.99 -7.59
N ASN A 182 -14.90 -1.64 -7.18
CA ASN A 182 -14.62 -2.99 -7.61
C ASN A 182 -15.28 -4.04 -6.69
N VAL A 183 -16.57 -4.29 -6.94
CA VAL A 183 -17.43 -5.26 -6.21
C VAL A 183 -16.71 -6.55 -5.81
N PHE A 184 -15.97 -7.17 -6.74
CA PHE A 184 -15.28 -8.44 -6.49
C PHE A 184 -14.27 -8.32 -5.35
N THR A 185 -13.49 -7.25 -5.36
CA THR A 185 -12.49 -6.98 -4.33
C THR A 185 -13.13 -6.46 -3.03
N GLU A 186 -14.21 -5.67 -3.12
CA GLU A 186 -14.97 -5.17 -1.96
C GLU A 186 -15.51 -6.35 -1.13
N ILE A 187 -16.19 -7.31 -1.76
CA ILE A 187 -16.74 -8.50 -1.10
C ILE A 187 -15.65 -9.28 -0.38
N LYS A 188 -14.49 -9.46 -1.02
CA LYS A 188 -13.36 -10.15 -0.40
C LYS A 188 -12.82 -9.36 0.78
N CYS A 189 -12.63 -8.07 0.63
CA CYS A 189 -12.12 -7.19 1.69
C CYS A 189 -13.04 -7.14 2.92
N HIS A 190 -14.37 -7.17 2.74
CA HIS A 190 -15.31 -7.27 3.86
C HIS A 190 -15.10 -8.51 4.72
N SER A 191 -14.66 -9.62 4.12
CA SER A 191 -14.36 -10.85 4.88
C SER A 191 -13.03 -10.81 5.62
N LEU A 192 -12.15 -9.87 5.27
CA LEU A 192 -10.80 -9.76 5.83
C LEU A 192 -10.72 -8.75 6.98
N LEU A 193 -11.45 -7.64 6.89
CA LEU A 193 -11.42 -6.56 7.88
C LEU A 193 -12.83 -5.98 8.06
N SER A 194 -13.34 -6.06 9.29
CA SER A 194 -14.70 -5.61 9.62
C SER A 194 -14.75 -4.12 9.99
N LEU A 195 -15.97 -3.54 10.05
CA LEU A 195 -16.17 -2.18 10.56
C LEU A 195 -15.75 -2.05 12.03
N ASP A 196 -16.04 -3.05 12.86
CA ASP A 196 -15.60 -3.10 14.26
C ASP A 196 -14.08 -3.01 14.37
N ASP A 197 -13.35 -3.80 13.58
CA ASP A 197 -11.87 -3.78 13.57
C ASP A 197 -11.33 -2.40 13.18
N ILE A 198 -11.93 -1.77 12.16
CA ILE A 198 -11.53 -0.43 11.69
C ILE A 198 -11.75 0.60 12.78
N VAL A 199 -12.94 0.62 13.39
CA VAL A 199 -13.26 1.57 14.46
C VAL A 199 -12.34 1.34 15.66
N GLN A 200 -12.10 0.09 16.05
CA GLN A 200 -11.20 -0.26 17.15
C GLN A 200 -9.77 0.26 16.93
N VAL A 201 -9.22 0.10 15.71
CA VAL A 201 -7.87 0.58 15.37
C VAL A 201 -7.82 2.09 15.32
N VAL A 202 -8.70 2.73 14.56
CA VAL A 202 -8.64 4.19 14.31
C VAL A 202 -8.88 5.00 15.58
N THR A 203 -9.80 4.53 16.45
CA THR A 203 -10.17 5.26 17.67
C THR A 203 -9.20 5.01 18.82
N HIS A 204 -8.24 4.09 18.69
CA HIS A 204 -7.28 3.80 19.74
C HIS A 204 -6.39 5.03 20.02
N PRO A 205 -6.18 5.43 21.30
CA PRO A 205 -5.42 6.63 21.64
C PRO A 205 -3.97 6.66 21.13
N ASP A 206 -3.33 5.48 21.03
CA ASP A 206 -1.95 5.35 20.53
C ASP A 206 -1.88 5.03 19.02
N CYS A 207 -2.99 5.16 18.29
CA CYS A 207 -2.99 4.91 16.85
C CYS A 207 -2.22 6.00 16.10
N LEU A 208 -1.25 5.59 15.27
CA LEU A 208 -0.41 6.52 14.52
C LEU A 208 -1.17 7.12 13.33
N PRO A 209 -0.90 8.38 12.94
CA PRO A 209 -1.56 9.02 11.80
C PRO A 209 -1.51 8.21 10.50
N GLU A 210 -0.39 7.52 10.21
CA GLU A 210 -0.24 6.73 8.98
C GLU A 210 -1.06 5.44 8.99
N VAL A 211 -1.28 4.87 10.19
CA VAL A 211 -2.21 3.74 10.38
C VAL A 211 -3.63 4.23 10.20
N LYS A 212 -4.00 5.36 10.83
CA LYS A 212 -5.32 5.99 10.64
C LYS A 212 -5.59 6.28 9.17
N GLU A 213 -4.63 6.86 8.45
CA GLU A 213 -4.75 7.16 7.02
C GLU A 213 -5.04 5.90 6.19
N ALA A 214 -4.27 4.82 6.40
CA ALA A 214 -4.49 3.56 5.68
C ALA A 214 -5.88 2.98 5.92
N TYR A 215 -6.31 2.92 7.19
CA TYR A 215 -7.61 2.38 7.58
C TYR A 215 -8.79 3.25 7.12
N ILE A 216 -8.66 4.58 7.14
CA ILE A 216 -9.70 5.50 6.66
C ILE A 216 -9.83 5.46 5.15
N ASN A 217 -8.72 5.36 4.40
CA ASN A 217 -8.80 5.17 2.96
C ASN A 217 -9.44 3.82 2.61
N PHE A 218 -9.11 2.75 3.36
CA PHE A 218 -9.78 1.46 3.22
C PHE A 218 -11.28 1.55 3.52
N LEU A 219 -11.68 2.18 4.62
CA LEU A 219 -13.09 2.42 4.97
C LEU A 219 -13.82 3.19 3.86
N SER A 220 -13.20 4.24 3.34
CA SER A 220 -13.77 5.07 2.28
C SER A 220 -14.08 4.24 1.04
N HIS A 221 -13.12 3.47 0.53
CA HIS A 221 -13.28 2.73 -0.73
C HIS A 221 -13.99 1.39 -0.57
N CYS A 222 -13.94 0.76 0.61
CA CYS A 222 -14.49 -0.56 0.83
C CYS A 222 -15.88 -0.54 1.49
N PHE A 223 -16.31 0.55 2.15
CA PHE A 223 -17.60 0.59 2.84
C PHE A 223 -18.49 1.80 2.51
N ILE A 224 -17.93 2.91 2.03
CA ILE A 224 -18.70 4.14 1.79
C ILE A 224 -18.91 4.37 0.30
N ASP A 225 -17.83 4.46 -0.47
CA ASP A 225 -17.85 4.63 -1.92
C ASP A 225 -17.80 3.28 -2.65
N THR A 226 -18.77 2.42 -2.33
CA THR A 226 -18.90 1.08 -2.90
C THR A 226 -19.91 1.05 -4.03
N GLU A 227 -19.89 -0.03 -4.81
CA GLU A 227 -20.92 -0.30 -5.82
C GLU A 227 -22.26 -0.69 -5.16
N VAL A 228 -22.20 -1.52 -4.10
CA VAL A 228 -23.36 -1.98 -3.35
C VAL A 228 -23.45 -1.25 -2.02
N GLU A 229 -24.64 -0.74 -1.70
CA GLU A 229 -24.91 -0.03 -0.47
C GLU A 229 -24.60 -0.89 0.78
N MET A 230 -23.70 -0.39 1.63
CA MET A 230 -23.38 -0.99 2.92
C MET A 230 -24.21 -0.37 4.04
N LYS A 231 -25.46 -0.81 4.20
CA LYS A 231 -26.42 -0.24 5.18
C LYS A 231 -25.89 -0.11 6.60
N GLU A 232 -25.00 -1.01 7.00
CA GLU A 232 -24.40 -1.00 8.32
C GLU A 232 -23.69 0.32 8.64
N ILE A 233 -23.02 0.96 7.66
CA ILE A 233 -22.30 2.22 7.91
C ILE A 233 -23.24 3.39 8.25
N TYR A 234 -24.48 3.35 7.77
CA TYR A 234 -25.49 4.40 7.98
C TYR A 234 -26.40 4.10 9.19
N THR A 235 -26.61 2.84 9.52
CA THR A 235 -27.55 2.41 10.58
C THR A 235 -26.88 2.17 11.93
N SER A 236 -25.56 1.97 11.95
CA SER A 236 -24.79 1.72 13.16
C SER A 236 -24.09 2.99 13.70
N ASN A 237 -23.55 2.89 14.92
CA ASN A 237 -22.80 3.98 15.56
C ASN A 237 -21.33 4.06 15.09
N HIS A 238 -20.87 3.18 14.21
CA HIS A 238 -19.46 3.11 13.79
C HIS A 238 -18.98 4.44 13.19
N ILE A 239 -19.69 4.97 12.20
CA ILE A 239 -19.29 6.22 11.53
C ILE A 239 -19.30 7.41 12.48
N TRP A 240 -20.26 7.48 13.39
CA TRP A 240 -20.35 8.54 14.38
C TRP A 240 -19.20 8.48 15.39
N THR A 241 -18.83 7.27 15.82
CA THR A 241 -17.66 7.07 16.70
C THR A 241 -16.38 7.54 16.02
N LEU A 242 -16.24 7.27 14.71
CA LEU A 242 -15.12 7.77 13.91
C LEU A 242 -15.15 9.29 13.79
N PHE A 243 -16.31 9.90 13.53
CA PHE A 243 -16.43 11.36 13.43
C PHE A 243 -16.10 12.05 14.76
N GLU A 244 -16.51 11.49 15.90
CA GLU A 244 -16.09 11.97 17.22
C GLU A 244 -14.57 11.91 17.39
N ASN A 245 -13.93 10.84 16.93
CA ASN A 245 -12.46 10.73 16.93
C ASN A 245 -11.80 11.75 16.00
N PHE A 246 -12.35 11.98 14.80
CA PHE A 246 -11.85 12.97 13.86
C PHE A 246 -11.89 14.38 14.43
N LEU A 247 -12.90 14.72 15.23
CA LEU A 247 -12.96 16.02 15.92
C LEU A 247 -11.78 16.20 16.90
N VAL A 248 -11.36 15.13 17.58
CA VAL A 248 -10.18 15.16 18.46
C VAL A 248 -8.91 15.41 17.64
N ASP A 249 -8.72 14.69 16.53
CA ASP A 249 -7.55 14.87 15.65
C ASP A 249 -7.51 16.27 15.01
N MET A 250 -8.66 16.77 14.53
CA MET A 250 -8.79 18.13 14.02
C MET A 250 -8.45 19.17 15.08
N ALA A 251 -8.93 18.99 16.31
CA ALA A 251 -8.62 19.89 17.42
C ALA A 251 -7.12 19.89 17.76
N GLN A 252 -6.45 18.74 17.71
CA GLN A 252 -4.99 18.67 17.90
C GLN A 252 -4.24 19.48 16.84
N VAL A 253 -4.60 19.32 15.57
CA VAL A 253 -4.01 20.10 14.46
C VAL A 253 -4.28 21.61 14.64
N CYS A 254 -5.51 22.00 14.99
CA CYS A 254 -5.86 23.41 15.17
C CYS A 254 -5.17 24.06 16.38
N ASN A 255 -4.90 23.29 17.44
CA ASN A 255 -4.29 23.79 18.66
C ASN A 255 -2.74 23.81 18.60
N ALA A 256 -2.12 23.15 17.62
CA ALA A 256 -0.67 23.13 17.41
C ALA A 256 -0.08 24.43 16.82
N THR A 257 -0.90 25.49 16.66
CA THR A 257 -0.63 26.72 15.88
C THR A 257 0.57 27.56 16.34
N HIS A 258 1.10 27.37 17.55
CA HIS A 258 2.20 28.18 18.08
C HIS A 258 3.61 27.67 17.73
N ASP A 259 3.78 26.40 17.33
CA ASP A 259 5.08 25.82 17.00
C ASP A 259 5.06 25.07 15.67
N ARG A 260 4.96 25.81 14.57
CA ARG A 260 4.98 25.26 13.20
C ARG A 260 6.28 24.53 12.85
N ARG A 261 7.35 24.67 13.64
CA ARG A 261 8.62 23.96 13.40
C ARG A 261 8.58 22.52 13.90
N HIS A 262 7.66 22.20 14.80
CA HIS A 262 7.45 20.86 15.34
C HIS A 262 6.00 20.36 15.11
N ALA A 263 5.34 20.90 14.09
CA ALA A 263 4.01 20.43 13.71
C ALA A 263 4.08 18.97 13.24
N ASP A 264 3.08 18.18 13.64
CA ASP A 264 2.92 16.81 13.15
C ASP A 264 2.35 16.84 11.73
N VAL A 265 3.25 16.87 10.75
CA VAL A 265 2.91 16.95 9.32
C VAL A 265 2.09 15.74 8.86
N GLN A 266 2.27 14.58 9.48
CA GLN A 266 1.52 13.37 9.11
C GLN A 266 0.08 13.46 9.59
N LEU A 267 -0.14 13.93 10.83
CA LEU A 267 -1.47 14.20 11.35
C LEU A 267 -2.19 15.29 10.54
N GLU A 268 -1.48 16.37 10.19
CA GLU A 268 -2.02 17.43 9.34
C GLU A 268 -2.50 16.86 7.99
N ASN A 269 -1.65 16.11 7.29
CA ASN A 269 -1.99 15.51 5.99
C ASN A 269 -3.16 14.52 6.10
N TYR A 270 -3.19 13.70 7.15
CA TYR A 270 -4.31 12.79 7.41
C TYR A 270 -5.63 13.57 7.58
N VAL A 271 -5.62 14.61 8.40
CA VAL A 271 -6.81 15.43 8.67
C VAL A 271 -7.26 16.19 7.42
N THR A 272 -6.34 16.85 6.69
CA THR A 272 -6.72 17.67 5.54
C THR A 272 -7.14 16.86 4.32
N ASN A 273 -6.60 15.65 4.16
CA ASN A 273 -6.83 14.83 2.98
C ASN A 273 -7.82 13.70 3.28
N SER A 274 -7.44 12.72 4.09
CA SER A 274 -8.25 11.51 4.33
C SER A 274 -9.53 11.81 5.10
N VAL A 275 -9.46 12.59 6.17
CA VAL A 275 -10.65 12.92 6.99
C VAL A 275 -11.61 13.82 6.21
N MET A 276 -11.12 14.82 5.49
CA MET A 276 -12.00 15.65 4.66
C MET A 276 -12.62 14.86 3.50
N ASN A 277 -11.86 13.95 2.88
CA ASN A 277 -12.37 13.11 1.81
C ASN A 277 -13.47 12.18 2.31
N ILE A 278 -13.28 11.51 3.46
CA ILE A 278 -14.30 10.58 3.99
C ILE A 278 -15.57 11.31 4.41
N ILE A 279 -15.47 12.48 5.04
CA ILE A 279 -16.63 13.31 5.39
C ILE A 279 -17.39 13.71 4.13
N THR A 280 -16.67 14.22 3.13
CA THR A 280 -17.26 14.65 1.85
C THR A 280 -17.93 13.48 1.12
N THR A 281 -17.25 12.34 1.05
CA THR A 281 -17.74 11.14 0.38
C THR A 281 -18.96 10.56 1.08
N PHE A 282 -18.95 10.51 2.41
CA PHE A 282 -20.06 10.00 3.20
C PHE A 282 -21.32 10.87 3.01
N PHE A 283 -21.23 12.19 3.14
CA PHE A 283 -22.40 13.08 3.01
C PHE A 283 -22.86 13.32 1.56
N ASN A 284 -22.01 13.06 0.56
CA ASN A 284 -22.41 13.07 -0.84
C ASN A 284 -23.00 11.72 -1.29
N SER A 285 -22.90 10.69 -0.46
CA SER A 285 -23.46 9.39 -0.76
C SER A 285 -24.98 9.50 -0.89
N PRO A 286 -25.60 8.94 -1.94
CA PRO A 286 -27.06 8.96 -2.09
C PRO A 286 -27.79 8.19 -0.98
N PHE A 287 -27.05 7.48 -0.13
CA PHE A 287 -27.55 6.68 0.97
C PHE A 287 -27.50 7.40 2.33
N SER A 288 -26.83 8.56 2.44
CA SER A 288 -26.68 9.26 3.74
C SER A 288 -27.94 9.94 4.24
N ASP A 289 -28.91 10.22 3.36
CA ASP A 289 -30.18 10.89 3.69
C ASP A 289 -31.31 9.91 4.06
N GLN A 290 -31.03 8.60 4.10
CA GLN A 290 -32.00 7.53 4.41
C GLN A 290 -31.95 7.10 5.87
#